data_AF-A0A0Q4U440-F1
#
_entry.id   AF-A0A0Q4U440-F1
#
_cell.length_a   1.000
_cell.length_b   1.000
_cell.length_c   1.000
_cell.angle_alpha   90.00
_cell.angle_beta   90.00
_cell.angle_gamma   90.00
#
_symmetry.space_group_name_H-M   'P 1'
#
loop_
_entity.id
_entity.type
_entity.pdbx_description
1 polymer ?
#
loop_
_entity_poly.entity_id
_entity_poly.type
_entity_poly.pdbx_seq_one_letter_code
_entity_poly.pdbx_strand_id
1 'polypeptide(L)' 'MARCLLCTSNDEQAVLEHLAEKLWDSRMGEFEIATPWADAGPYWQAKFREMAVSAKLALTA' A
#
# COMPACT_ATOMS: atom_id res chain seq x y z
N MET A 1 -6.50 19.41 9.21
CA MET A 1 -5.46 18.45 8.81
C MET A 1 -5.92 17.06 9.21
N ALA A 2 -6.18 16.18 8.26
CA ALA A 2 -6.43 14.77 8.59
C ALA A 2 -5.17 14.22 9.27
N ARG A 3 -5.34 13.48 10.38
CA ARG A 3 -4.20 12.82 11.03
C ARG A 3 -3.65 11.79 10.05
N CYS A 4 -2.34 11.85 9.78
CA CYS A 4 -1.69 10.86 8.93
C CYS A 4 -1.86 9.49 9.57
N LEU A 5 -2.49 8.54 8.85
CA LEU A 5 -2.79 7.21 9.37
C LEU A 5 -1.51 6.50 9.86
N LEU A 6 -0.39 6.71 9.15
CA LEU A 6 0.94 6.23 9.54
C LEU A 6 1.42 6.79 10.88
N CYS A 7 1.08 8.05 11.18
CA CYS A 7 1.56 8.74 12.38
C CYS A 7 0.72 8.44 13.62
N THR A 8 -0.45 7.81 13.47
CA THR A 8 -1.39 7.56 14.59
C THR A 8 -1.88 6.14 14.70
N SER A 9 -1.52 5.24 13.77
CA SER A 9 -1.89 3.83 13.85
C SER A 9 -0.95 3.09 14.80
N ASN A 10 -1.53 2.30 15.69
CA ASN A 10 -0.80 1.31 16.50
C ASN A 10 -0.79 -0.07 15.85
N ASP A 11 -1.48 -0.24 14.71
CA ASP A 11 -1.51 -1.47 13.95
C ASP A 11 -0.61 -1.33 12.72
N GLU A 12 0.57 -1.94 12.83
CA GLU A 12 1.57 -1.95 11.76
C GLU A 12 1.10 -2.73 10.54
N GLN A 13 0.38 -3.85 10.72
CA GLN A 13 -0.05 -4.68 9.61
C GLN A 13 -1.15 -3.99 8.81
N ALA A 14 -2.10 -3.34 9.48
CA ALA A 14 -3.11 -2.54 8.82
C ALA A 14 -2.51 -1.37 8.02
N VAL A 15 -1.44 -0.75 8.53
CA VAL A 15 -0.72 0.31 7.81
C VAL A 15 -0.01 -0.23 6.57
N LEU A 16 0.66 -1.38 6.68
CA LEU A 16 1.34 -2.01 5.54
C LEU A 16 0.35 -2.44 4.46
N GLU A 17 -0.81 -2.99 4.84
CA GLU A 17 -1.86 -3.35 3.88
C GLU A 17 -2.42 -2.12 3.17
N HIS A 18 -2.69 -1.04 3.92
CA HIS A 18 -3.15 0.22 3.35
C HIS A 18 -2.12 0.85 2.40
N LEU A 19 -0.84 0.81 2.76
CA LEU A 19 0.25 1.27 1.90
C LEU A 19 0.35 0.42 0.63
N ALA A 20 0.23 -0.90 0.73
CA ALA A 20 0.27 -1.79 -0.43
C ALA A 20 -0.86 -1.48 -1.41
N GLU A 21 -2.09 -1.28 -0.91
CA GLU A 21 -3.25 -0.86 -1.71
C GLU A 21 -2.98 0.49 -2.41
N LYS A 22 -2.46 1.49 -1.70
CA LYS A 22 -2.17 2.81 -2.29
C LYS A 22 -1.07 2.76 -3.36
N LEU A 23 -0.04 1.94 -3.15
CA LEU A 23 1.01 1.72 -4.14
C LEU A 23 0.45 1.01 -5.38
N TRP A 24 -0.44 0.04 -5.19
CA TRP A 24 -1.14 -0.64 -6.28
C TRP A 24 -2.03 0.33 -7.06
N ASP A 25 -2.86 1.12 -6.37
CA ASP A 25 -3.72 2.15 -6.97
C ASP A 25 -2.90 3.12 -7.83
N SER A 26 -1.74 3.57 -7.33
CA SER A 26 -0.83 4.44 -8.07
C SER A 26 -0.33 3.81 -9.36
N ARG A 27 -0.10 2.49 -9.36
CA ARG A 27 0.32 1.75 -10.57
C ARG A 27 -0.84 1.55 -11.53
N MET A 28 -2.03 1.22 -11.01
CA MET A 28 -3.21 0.96 -11.82
C MET A 28 -3.84 2.21 -12.42
N GLY A 29 -3.60 3.38 -11.83
CA GLY A 29 -4.04 4.67 -12.40
C GLY A 29 -3.48 4.98 -13.78
N GLU A 30 -2.44 4.25 -14.24
CA GLU A 30 -1.90 4.35 -15.59
C GLU A 30 -2.68 3.53 -16.64
N PHE A 31 -3.59 2.66 -16.21
CA PHE A 31 -4.35 1.77 -17.10
C PHE A 31 -5.79 2.26 -17.27
N GLU A 32 -6.34 2.07 -18.48
CA GLU A 32 -7.72 2.44 -18.80
C GLU A 32 -8.75 1.67 -17.94
N ILE A 33 -8.43 0.40 -17.64
CA ILE A 33 -9.22 -0.45 -16.73
C ILE A 33 -8.32 -0.83 -15.56
N ALA A 34 -8.63 -0.28 -14.39
CA ALA A 34 -7.92 -0.57 -13.16
C ALA A 34 -8.42 -1.89 -12.56
N THR A 35 -7.50 -2.83 -12.34
CA THR A 35 -7.75 -4.03 -11.54
C THR A 35 -7.80 -3.64 -10.06
N PRO A 36 -8.88 -3.92 -9.33
CA PRO A 36 -8.96 -3.64 -7.89
C PRO A 36 -7.86 -4.40 -7.12
N TRP A 37 -7.39 -3.85 -6.00
CA TRP A 37 -6.38 -4.50 -5.16
C TRP A 37 -6.79 -5.91 -4.70
N ALA A 38 -8.07 -6.10 -4.38
CA ALA A 38 -8.64 -7.39 -4.00
C ALA A 38 -8.47 -8.45 -5.11
N ASP A 39 -8.42 -8.02 -6.37
CA ASP A 39 -8.35 -8.85 -7.56
C ASP A 39 -6.94 -8.88 -8.20
N ALA A 40 -5.95 -8.22 -7.59
CA ALA A 40 -4.58 -8.16 -8.09
C ALA A 40 -3.91 -9.54 -8.19
N GLY A 41 -4.42 -10.53 -7.45
CA GLY A 41 -3.89 -11.88 -7.39
C GLY A 41 -2.70 -12.01 -6.43
N PRO A 42 -2.39 -13.24 -5.97
CA PRO A 42 -1.49 -13.47 -4.84
C PRO A 42 -0.05 -13.01 -5.09
N TYR A 43 0.44 -13.14 -6.32
CA TYR A 43 1.79 -12.71 -6.68
C TYR A 43 1.97 -11.20 -6.54
N TRP A 44 1.06 -10.41 -7.13
CA TRP A 44 1.12 -8.96 -7.05
C TRP A 44 0.82 -8.46 -5.65
N GLN A 45 -0.10 -9.13 -4.94
CA GLN A 45 -0.36 -8.80 -3.55
C GLN A 45 0.88 -8.95 -2.67
N ALA A 46 1.64 -10.03 -2.83
CA ALA A 46 2.90 -10.22 -2.12
C ALA A 46 3.93 -9.13 -2.48
N LYS A 47 4.11 -8.82 -3.77
CA LYS A 47 5.09 -7.83 -4.24
C LYS A 47 4.82 -6.42 -3.70
N PHE A 48 3.57 -5.98 -3.70
CA PHE A 48 3.24 -4.63 -3.23
C PHE A 48 3.24 -4.54 -1.69
N ARG A 49 3.01 -5.64 -0.97
CA ARG A 49 3.26 -5.71 0.49
C ARG A 49 4.75 -5.58 0.81
N GLU A 50 5.63 -6.25 0.05
CA GLU A 50 7.08 -6.08 0.20
C GLU A 50 7.49 -4.61 -0.01
N MET A 51 6.96 -3.96 -1.05
CA MET A 51 7.20 -2.53 -1.31
C MET A 51 6.68 -1.63 -0.20
N ALA A 52 5.51 -1.93 0.38
CA ALA A 52 4.94 -1.18 1.49
C ALA A 52 5.86 -1.17 2.72
N VAL A 53 6.53 -2.29 3.00
CA VAL A 53 7.55 -2.37 4.07
C VAL A 53 8.71 -1.41 3.78
N SER A 54 9.26 -1.46 2.57
CA SER A 54 10.36 -0.55 2.17
C SER A 54 9.94 0.93 2.24
N ALA A 55 8.73 1.25 1.78
CA ALA A 55 8.19 2.61 1.83
C ALA A 55 8.03 3.11 3.27
N LYS A 56 7.49 2.28 4.16
CA LYS A 56 7.39 2.60 5.60
C LYS A 56 8.77 2.91 6.17
N LEU A 57 9.76 2.03 5.96
CA LEU A 57 11.12 2.22 6.47
C LEU A 57 11.74 3.53 5.99
N ALA A 58 11.57 3.87 4.70
CA ALA A 58 12.08 5.11 4.13
C ALA A 58 11.45 6.38 4.70
N LEU A 59 10.21 6.30 5.20
CA LEU A 59 9.46 7.43 5.77
C LEU A 59 9.66 7.55 7.30
N THR A 60 10.26 6.55 7.93
CA THR A 60 10.53 6.52 9.39
C THR A 60 12.00 6.52 9.75
N ALA A 61 12.90 6.49 8.76
CA ALA A 61 14.35 6.64 8.92
C ALA A 61 14.73 8.13 9.02
#